data_AF-A0A933AD51-F1
#
_entry.id   AF-A0A933AD51-F1
#
_cell.length_a   1.000
_cell.length_b   1.000
_cell.length_c   1.000
_cell.angle_alpha   90.00
_cell.angle_beta   90.00
_cell.angle_gamma   90.00
#
_symmetry.space_group_name_H-M   'P 1'
#
loop_
_entity.id
_entity.type
_entity.pdbx_description
1 polymer ?
#
loop_
_entity_poly.entity_id
_entity_poly.type
_entity_poly.pdbx_seq_one_letter_code
_entity_poly.pdbx_strand_id
1 'polypeptide(L)' 'MPQFKIVSDFKPTGDQPQAVDKLVEGLAKSYRHQTLLGVTGSGKTFTMANIVER' A
#
# COMPACT_ATOMS: atom_id res chain seq x y z
N MET A 1 19.13 7.40 -3.33
CA MET A 1 18.32 6.50 -4.20
C MET A 1 17.26 7.34 -4.88
N PRO A 2 16.89 7.08 -6.13
CA PRO A 2 15.77 7.77 -6.77
C PRO A 2 14.46 7.46 -6.03
N GLN A 3 13.50 8.38 -6.09
CA GLN A 3 12.16 8.15 -5.56
C GLN A 3 11.53 6.97 -6.30
N PHE A 4 10.92 6.04 -5.55
CA PHE A 4 10.17 4.94 -6.15
C PHE A 4 8.90 5.52 -6.82
N LYS A 5 8.62 5.09 -8.05
CA LYS A 5 7.45 5.53 -8.79
C LYS A 5 6.83 4.34 -9.51
N ILE A 6 5.55 4.10 -9.26
CA ILE A 6 4.78 3.03 -9.88
C ILE A 6 4.35 3.50 -11.26
N VAL A 7 4.39 2.56 -12.21
CA VAL A 7 3.81 2.72 -13.53
C VAL A 7 2.64 1.74 -13.63
N SER A 8 1.43 2.27 -13.74
CA SER A 8 0.21 1.47 -13.87
C SER A 8 -0.89 2.27 -14.53
N ASP A 9 -1.71 1.61 -15.34
CA ASP A 9 -2.96 2.17 -15.88
C ASP A 9 -4.09 2.16 -14.84
N PHE A 10 -3.89 1.45 -13.73
CA PHE A 10 -4.86 1.33 -12.66
C PHE A 10 -4.62 2.36 -11.56
N LYS A 11 -5.70 2.79 -10.92
CA LYS A 11 -5.67 3.59 -9.69
C LYS A 11 -6.13 2.70 -8.52
N PRO A 12 -5.67 2.96 -7.28
CA PRO A 12 -6.23 2.28 -6.12
C PRO A 12 -7.75 2.47 -6.04
N THR A 13 -8.49 1.38 -5.87
CA THR A 13 -9.96 1.38 -5.80
C THR A 13 -10.47 0.55 -4.62
N GLY A 14 -11.76 0.68 -4.30
CA GLY A 14 -12.37 -0.01 -3.17
C GLY A 14 -11.67 0.34 -1.86
N ASP A 15 -11.28 -0.66 -1.09
CA ASP A 15 -10.61 -0.49 0.20
C ASP A 15 -9.09 -0.26 0.09
N GLN A 16 -8.52 -0.35 -1.12
CA GLN A 16 -7.08 -0.22 -1.31
C GLN A 16 -6.52 1.14 -0.83
N PRO A 17 -7.13 2.31 -1.14
CA PRO A 17 -6.63 3.60 -0.65
C PRO A 17 -6.52 3.65 0.87
N GLN A 18 -7.57 3.18 1.57
CA GLN A 18 -7.59 3.16 3.03
C GLN A 18 -6.54 2.20 3.61
N ALA A 19 -6.33 1.05 2.98
CA ALA A 19 -5.30 0.10 3.40
C ALA A 19 -3.89 0.68 3.25
N VAL A 20 -3.63 1.39 2.14
CA VAL A 20 -2.36 2.10 1.93
C VAL A 20 -2.17 3.16 3.01
N ASP A 21 -3.15 4.02 3.23
CA ASP A 21 -3.06 5.12 4.20
C ASP A 21 -2.76 4.61 5.62
N LYS A 22 -3.49 3.57 6.08
CA LYS A 22 -3.28 2.98 7.40
C LYS A 22 -1.89 2.39 7.58
N LEU A 23 -1.39 1.67 6.58
CA LEU A 23 -0.09 1.00 6.66
C LEU A 23 1.06 2.01 6.59
N VAL A 24 0.93 3.05 5.76
CA VAL A 24 1.89 4.17 5.70
C VAL A 24 1.89 4.96 7.01
N GLU A 25 0.73 5.22 7.60
CA GLU A 25 0.64 5.86 8.91
C GLU A 25 1.32 5.02 10.01
N GLY A 26 1.13 3.70 10.00
CA GLY A 26 1.83 2.81 10.92
C GLY A 26 3.35 2.82 10.74
N LEU A 27 3.84 2.96 9.50
CA LEU A 27 5.27 3.13 9.22
C LEU A 27 5.79 4.46 9.79
N ALA A 28 5.07 5.56 9.58
CA ALA A 28 5.41 6.86 10.17
C ALA A 28 5.42 6.82 11.71
N LYS A 29 4.55 6.02 12.32
CA LYS A 29 4.51 5.74 13.77
C LYS A 29 5.53 4.70 14.24
N SER A 30 6.42 4.23 13.36
CA SER A 30 7.46 3.24 13.67
C SER A 30 6.93 1.90 14.21
N TYR A 31 5.72 1.49 13.79
CA TYR A 31 5.18 0.18 14.14
C TYR A 31 6.07 -0.93 13.57
N ARG A 32 6.53 -1.81 14.45
CA ARG A 32 7.44 -2.91 14.11
C ARG A 32 6.77 -4.01 13.28
N HIS A 33 5.48 -4.22 13.51
CA HIS A 33 4.70 -5.27 12.85
C HIS A 33 3.35 -4.70 12.40
N GLN A 34 2.99 -4.97 11.16
CA GLN A 34 1.70 -4.62 10.57
C GLN A 34 1.25 -5.74 9.64
N THR A 35 -0.07 -5.93 9.51
CA THR A 35 -0.64 -7.00 8.70
C THR A 35 -1.63 -6.42 7.69
N LEU A 36 -1.40 -6.69 6.40
CA LEU A 36 -2.37 -6.41 5.35
C LEU A 36 -3.29 -7.63 5.18
N LEU A 37 -4.45 -7.61 5.83
CA LEU A 37 -5.46 -8.64 5.65
C LEU A 37 -6.29 -8.35 4.39
N GLY A 38 -6.02 -9.07 3.30
CA GLY A 38 -6.75 -8.93 2.05
C GLY A 38 -7.19 -10.27 1.47
N VAL A 39 -8.43 -10.33 0.99
CA VAL A 39 -8.98 -11.51 0.31
C VAL A 39 -8.22 -11.84 -0.99
N THR A 40 -8.42 -13.03 -1.53
CA THR A 40 -7.84 -13.42 -2.83
C THR A 40 -8.42 -12.54 -3.94
N GLY A 41 -7.57 -12.07 -4.85
CA GLY A 41 -7.98 -11.20 -5.97
C GLY A 41 -8.12 -9.71 -5.64
N SER A 42 -7.96 -9.27 -4.39
CA SER A 42 -8.13 -7.86 -4.01
C SER A 42 -7.00 -6.91 -4.46
N GLY A 43 -5.98 -7.41 -5.16
CA GLY A 43 -4.86 -6.60 -5.63
C GLY A 43 -3.79 -6.28 -4.57
N LYS A 44 -3.54 -7.18 -3.61
CA LYS A 44 -2.54 -6.97 -2.53
C LYS A 44 -1.15 -6.51 -3.01
N THR A 45 -0.66 -7.03 -4.14
CA THR A 45 0.63 -6.59 -4.72
C THR A 45 0.59 -5.11 -5.12
N PHE A 46 -0.51 -4.67 -5.74
CA PHE A 46 -0.68 -3.27 -6.13
C PHE A 46 -0.83 -2.36 -4.90
N THR A 47 -1.56 -2.80 -3.87
CA THR A 47 -1.61 -2.12 -2.57
C THR A 47 -0.22 -1.94 -1.97
N MET A 48 0.61 -3.00 -1.93
CA MET A 48 1.97 -2.92 -1.40
C MET A 48 2.88 -2.01 -2.23
N ALA A 49 2.76 -2.03 -3.56
CA ALA A 49 3.50 -1.12 -4.41
C ALA A 49 3.18 0.35 -4.05
N ASN A 50 1.89 0.68 -3.90
CA ASN A 50 1.44 2.02 -3.50
C ASN A 50 1.97 2.43 -2.11
N ILE A 51 2.16 1.49 -1.19
CA ILE A 51 2.78 1.77 0.11
C ILE A 51 4.26 2.13 -0.05
N VAL A 52 4.99 1.46 -0.95
CA VAL A 52 6.42 1.72 -1.19
C VAL A 52 6.66 3.02 -1.97
N GLU A 53 5.72 3.45 -2.81
CA GLU A 53 5.79 4.73 -3.52
C GLU A 53 5.61 5.96 -2.63
N ARG A 54 4.90 5.82 -1.51
CA ARG A 54 4.67 6.91 -0.55
C ARG A 54 5.85 7.11 0.39
#